data_AF-A0A831P1V7-F1
#
_entry.id   AF-A0A831P1V7-F1
#
_cell.length_a   1.000
_cell.length_b   1.000
_cell.length_c   1.000
_cell.angle_alpha   90.00
_cell.angle_beta   90.00
_cell.angle_gamma   90.00
#
_symmetry.space_group_name_H-M   'P 1'
#
loop_
_entity.id
_entity.type
_entity.pdbx_description
1 polymer ?
#
loop_
_entity_poly.entity_id
_entity_poly.type
_entity_poly.pdbx_seq_one_letter_code
_entity_poly.pdbx_strand_id
1 'polypeptide(L)'
;MHNTITLGFSLKKLGIITIGQSPRLDITSDLRQHLPADVALIEAGALDGLSRKYIEEKMRPNRKDVMYVSRMADGSEVKLAKNRLIPIMQKRIHQLERKEADLIVIFCTGDFPEFDAKVPLIYAGRVLKGLLSGLKCKQDIGILVPLRQQIDYARKKWGEFFENLKILHASPYTSTKSDFRIVAKKFKESGAKLVIMDCIGYTSEQKNILKEYSDLPVISSRSVLIRFLNELLE
;
A
#
# COMPACT_ATOMS: atom_id res chain seq x y z
N MET A 1 -13.82 -14.90 22.25
CA MET A 1 -14.99 -14.05 21.98
C MET A 1 -14.60 -13.12 20.83
N HIS A 2 -15.13 -13.33 19.63
CA HIS A 2 -14.95 -12.36 18.54
C HIS A 2 -15.90 -11.20 18.83
N ASN A 3 -15.35 -10.04 19.24
CA ASN A 3 -16.15 -8.83 19.33
C ASN A 3 -16.71 -8.53 17.94
N THR A 4 -18.03 -8.51 17.80
CA THR A 4 -18.70 -8.15 16.56
C THR A 4 -18.50 -6.66 16.32
N ILE A 5 -17.55 -6.31 15.47
CA ILE A 5 -17.34 -4.94 15.03
C ILE A 5 -18.53 -4.55 14.15
N THR A 6 -19.22 -3.47 14.53
CA THR A 6 -20.37 -2.93 13.79
C THR A 6 -19.96 -1.68 13.02
N LEU A 7 -20.47 -1.53 11.79
CA LEU A 7 -20.35 -0.30 11.02
C LEU A 7 -21.34 0.72 11.58
N GLY A 8 -20.85 1.90 11.95
CA GLY A 8 -21.71 3.01 12.39
C GLY A 8 -22.45 3.65 11.22
N PHE A 9 -23.60 4.26 11.49
CA PHE A 9 -24.46 4.93 10.49
C PHE A 9 -23.86 6.20 9.86
N SER A 10 -22.67 6.64 10.29
CA SER A 10 -22.01 7.84 9.78
C SER A 10 -20.48 7.72 9.95
N LEU A 11 -19.79 7.18 8.93
CA LEU A 11 -18.34 7.03 8.92
C LEU A 11 -17.66 8.37 8.58
N LYS A 12 -17.38 9.21 9.58
CA LYS A 12 -16.85 10.57 9.36
C LYS A 12 -15.41 10.78 9.81
N LYS A 13 -14.82 9.85 10.56
CA LYS A 13 -13.41 9.90 10.98
C LYS A 13 -12.65 8.69 10.46
N LEU A 14 -11.94 8.86 9.35
CA LEU A 14 -11.06 7.85 8.78
C LEU A 14 -9.66 7.91 9.40
N GLY A 15 -9.33 6.91 10.20
CA GLY A 15 -7.98 6.68 10.69
C GLY A 15 -7.09 6.09 9.59
N ILE A 16 -5.90 6.64 9.37
CA ILE A 16 -4.96 6.18 8.34
C ILE A 16 -3.66 5.76 9.02
N ILE A 17 -3.30 4.48 8.91
CA ILE A 17 -2.01 3.98 9.38
C ILE A 17 -1.07 3.78 8.20
N THR A 18 0.03 4.53 8.17
CA THR A 18 1.12 4.34 7.20
C THR A 18 2.30 3.61 7.83
N ILE A 19 3.11 2.93 7.01
CA ILE A 19 4.34 2.29 7.49
C ILE A 19 5.44 3.31 7.80
N GLY A 20 5.36 4.52 7.24
CA GLY A 20 6.37 5.57 7.41
C GLY A 20 6.12 6.42 8.66
N GLN A 21 6.59 7.66 8.61
CA GLN A 21 6.24 8.70 9.59
C GLN A 21 5.09 9.54 9.05
N SER A 22 4.21 10.00 9.94
CA SER A 22 3.16 10.97 9.67
C SER A 22 3.61 12.41 10.01
N PRO A 23 3.04 13.44 9.36
CA PRO A 23 2.07 13.37 8.26
C PRO A 23 2.70 12.90 6.94
N ARG A 24 1.96 12.11 6.14
CA ARG A 24 2.36 11.74 4.76
C ARG A 24 1.61 12.59 3.77
N LEU A 25 2.03 13.85 3.60
CA LEU A 25 1.36 14.79 2.71
C LEU A 25 1.21 14.28 1.27
N ASP A 26 2.15 13.47 0.78
CA ASP A 26 2.09 12.83 -0.55
C ASP A 26 0.99 11.76 -0.70
N ILE A 27 0.42 11.31 0.41
CA ILE A 27 -0.69 10.36 0.49
C ILE A 27 -1.96 11.09 0.92
N THR A 28 -1.90 11.88 1.98
CA THR A 28 -3.11 12.48 2.55
C THR A 28 -3.66 13.61 1.73
N SER A 29 -2.82 14.36 1.01
CA SER A 29 -3.31 15.34 0.02
C SER A 29 -4.07 14.65 -1.12
N ASP A 30 -3.58 13.50 -1.59
CA ASP A 30 -4.21 12.69 -2.65
C ASP A 30 -5.55 12.11 -2.17
N LEU A 31 -5.60 11.60 -0.93
CA LEU A 31 -6.86 11.16 -0.31
C LEU A 31 -7.86 12.30 -0.17
N ARG A 32 -7.44 13.47 0.32
CA ARG A 32 -8.30 14.64 0.49
C ARG A 32 -8.93 15.13 -0.82
N GLN A 33 -8.26 14.94 -1.95
CA GLN A 33 -8.79 15.31 -3.26
C GLN A 33 -9.87 14.37 -3.78
N HIS A 34 -9.95 13.15 -3.25
CA HIS A 34 -10.82 12.11 -3.76
C HIS A 34 -11.94 11.68 -2.81
N LEU A 35 -11.72 11.79 -1.50
CA LEU A 35 -12.69 11.44 -0.47
C LEU A 35 -13.73 12.57 -0.24
N PRO A 36 -14.93 12.25 0.29
CA PRO A 36 -15.91 13.26 0.66
C PRO A 36 -15.35 14.32 1.62
N ALA A 37 -15.75 15.58 1.43
CA ALA A 37 -15.16 16.73 2.11
C ALA A 37 -15.40 16.74 3.62
N ASP A 38 -16.48 16.11 4.09
CA ASP A 38 -16.87 16.02 5.49
C ASP A 38 -16.22 14.86 6.24
N VAL A 39 -15.43 14.02 5.55
CA VAL A 39 -14.61 12.97 6.19
C VAL A 39 -13.34 13.60 6.79
N ALA A 40 -13.21 13.52 8.11
CA ALA A 40 -12.00 13.87 8.83
C ALA A 40 -10.95 12.75 8.72
N LEU A 41 -9.74 13.09 8.28
CA LEU A 41 -8.60 12.17 8.24
C LEU A 41 -7.74 12.32 9.50
N ILE A 42 -7.47 11.20 10.17
CA ILE A 42 -6.61 11.14 11.36
C ILE A 42 -5.43 10.21 11.05
N GLU A 43 -4.21 10.74 11.06
CA GLU A 43 -3.02 9.98 10.68
C GLU A 43 -2.28 9.38 11.89
N ALA A 44 -1.68 8.20 11.66
CA ALA A 44 -0.66 7.62 12.52
C ALA A 44 0.39 6.88 11.66
N GLY A 45 1.66 7.27 11.78
CA GLY A 45 2.78 6.56 11.16
C GLY A 45 3.33 5.50 12.11
N ALA A 46 3.67 4.32 11.59
CA ALA A 46 4.35 3.30 12.37
C ALA A 46 5.66 3.85 12.98
N LEU A 47 6.38 4.69 12.24
CA LEU A 47 7.66 5.25 12.66
C LEU A 47 7.57 6.56 13.46
N ASP A 48 6.36 7.01 13.82
CA ASP A 48 6.19 8.26 14.56
C ASP A 48 6.91 8.22 15.91
N GLY A 49 7.72 9.24 16.18
CA GLY A 49 8.53 9.33 17.40
C GLY A 49 9.75 8.40 17.45
N LEU A 50 10.01 7.61 16.40
CA LEU A 50 11.23 6.78 16.32
C LEU A 50 12.38 7.57 15.69
N SER A 51 13.57 7.49 16.29
CA SER A 51 14.78 8.09 15.73
C SER A 51 15.33 7.27 14.57
N ARG A 52 16.09 7.91 13.68
CA ARG A 52 16.77 7.24 12.57
C ARG A 52 17.67 6.09 13.07
N LYS A 53 18.46 6.35 14.11
CA LYS A 53 19.33 5.36 14.74
C LYS A 53 18.54 4.13 15.23
N TYR A 54 17.41 4.35 15.90
CA TYR A 54 16.55 3.26 16.35
C TYR A 54 16.00 2.43 15.18
N ILE A 55 15.55 3.09 14.11
CA ILE A 55 15.05 2.41 12.91
C ILE A 55 16.15 1.53 12.29
N GLU A 56 17.36 2.05 12.17
CA GLU A 56 18.48 1.33 11.58
C GLU A 56 18.93 0.14 12.41
N GLU A 57 19.00 0.29 13.73
CA GLU A 57 19.43 -0.77 14.64
C GLU A 57 18.34 -1.81 14.88
N LYS A 58 17.09 -1.36 15.05
CA LYS A 58 16.02 -2.16 15.60
C LYS A 58 14.93 -2.49 14.62
N MET A 59 14.84 -1.89 13.43
CA MET A 59 13.73 -2.16 12.49
C MET A 59 14.15 -2.77 11.15
N ARG A 60 15.44 -2.79 10.81
CA ARG A 60 15.92 -3.34 9.53
C ARG A 60 15.65 -4.84 9.38
N PRO A 61 15.31 -5.32 8.18
CA PRO A 61 15.11 -6.74 7.91
C PRO A 61 16.43 -7.52 7.92
N ASN A 62 16.39 -8.72 8.49
CA ASN A 62 17.40 -9.75 8.30
C ASN A 62 17.12 -10.53 7.00
N ARG A 63 18.05 -11.40 6.57
CA ARG A 63 17.92 -12.17 5.30
C ARG A 63 16.63 -13.00 5.18
N LYS A 64 16.06 -13.46 6.30
CA LYS A 64 14.85 -14.30 6.33
C LYS A 64 13.56 -13.48 6.54
N ASP A 65 13.65 -12.19 6.84
CA ASP A 65 12.48 -11.37 7.13
C ASP A 65 11.78 -10.94 5.83
N VAL A 66 10.45 -10.88 5.88
CA VAL A 66 9.68 -10.19 4.85
C VAL A 66 9.96 -8.69 4.98
N MET A 67 10.44 -8.09 3.89
CA MET A 67 10.84 -6.68 3.85
C MET A 67 9.73 -5.80 3.27
N TYR A 68 9.47 -4.70 3.97
CA TYR A 68 8.69 -3.57 3.48
C TYR A 68 9.55 -2.34 3.29
N VAL A 69 9.09 -1.46 2.42
CA VAL A 69 9.72 -0.19 2.11
C VAL A 69 8.74 0.93 2.42
N SER A 70 9.25 2.01 2.99
CA SER A 70 8.48 3.21 3.27
C SER A 70 9.35 4.45 3.16
N ARG A 71 8.74 5.60 3.44
CA ARG A 71 9.36 6.91 3.37
C ARG A 71 9.36 7.57 4.76
N MET A 72 10.48 8.16 5.15
CA MET A 72 10.61 9.00 6.35
C MET A 72 10.11 10.42 6.08
N ALA A 73 9.95 11.22 7.15
CA ALA A 73 9.50 12.61 7.04
C ALA A 73 10.48 13.50 6.24
N ASP A 74 11.79 13.20 6.31
CA ASP A 74 12.84 13.85 5.49
C ASP A 74 12.82 13.41 4.01
N GLY A 75 11.90 12.53 3.63
CA GLY A 75 11.75 12.01 2.30
C GLY A 75 12.62 10.81 1.95
N SER A 76 13.54 10.40 2.84
CA SER A 76 14.42 9.26 2.62
C SER A 76 13.67 7.92 2.63
N GLU A 77 14.14 6.97 1.83
CA GLU A 77 13.62 5.60 1.82
C GLU A 77 14.16 4.79 3.00
N VAL A 78 13.30 4.00 3.63
CA VAL A 78 13.67 3.05 4.68
C VAL A 78 13.12 1.65 4.40
N LYS A 79 13.90 0.65 4.81
CA LYS A 79 13.58 -0.78 4.68
C LYS A 79 13.37 -1.38 6.06
N LEU A 80 12.24 -2.05 6.23
CA LEU A 80 11.71 -2.45 7.53
C LEU A 80 11.31 -3.92 7.50
N ALA A 81 11.54 -4.63 8.60
CA ALA A 81 11.09 -6.00 8.77
C ALA A 81 9.60 -6.03 9.15
N LYS A 82 8.79 -6.83 8.45
CA LYS A 82 7.34 -6.98 8.72
C LYS A 82 7.06 -7.34 10.18
N ASN A 83 7.76 -8.34 10.72
CA ASN A 83 7.58 -8.83 12.09
C ASN A 83 7.78 -7.74 13.15
N ARG A 84 8.68 -6.79 12.89
CA ARG A 84 8.96 -5.67 13.80
C ARG A 84 7.90 -4.57 13.71
N LEU A 85 7.23 -4.45 12.56
CA LEU A 85 6.13 -3.50 12.36
C LEU A 85 4.84 -3.95 13.05
N ILE A 86 4.49 -5.24 13.04
CA ILE A 86 3.23 -5.77 13.59
C ILE A 86 2.89 -5.21 15.00
N PRO A 87 3.76 -5.32 16.03
CA PRO A 87 3.43 -4.80 17.36
C PRO A 87 3.28 -3.28 17.40
N ILE A 88 3.97 -2.55 16.51
CA ILE A 88 3.85 -1.09 16.41
C ILE A 88 2.52 -0.71 15.75
N MET A 89 2.13 -1.42 14.68
CA MET A 89 0.86 -1.21 14.00
C MET A 89 -0.33 -1.40 14.95
N GLN A 90 -0.30 -2.43 15.80
CA GLN A 90 -1.32 -2.64 16.85
C GLN A 90 -1.44 -1.44 17.79
N LYS A 91 -0.31 -0.86 18.22
CA LYS A 91 -0.31 0.35 19.06
C LYS A 91 -0.90 1.56 18.33
N ARG A 92 -0.67 1.69 17.03
CA ARG A 92 -1.25 2.77 16.21
C ARG A 92 -2.75 2.60 16.00
N ILE A 93 -3.25 1.37 15.89
CA ILE A 93 -4.69 1.09 15.87
C ILE A 93 -5.34 1.59 17.16
N HIS A 94 -4.83 1.16 18.32
CA HIS A 94 -5.36 1.65 19.61
C HIS A 94 -5.23 3.17 19.77
N GLN A 95 -4.20 3.79 19.19
CA GLN A 95 -4.04 5.25 19.19
C GLN A 95 -5.15 5.93 18.39
N LEU A 96 -5.51 5.41 17.22
CA LEU A 96 -6.57 5.97 16.38
C LEU A 96 -7.96 5.73 17.00
N GLU A 97 -8.18 4.59 17.65
CA GLU A 97 -9.41 4.32 18.41
C GLU A 97 -9.60 5.32 19.56
N ARG A 98 -8.53 5.64 20.30
CA ARG A 98 -8.58 6.70 21.33
C ARG A 98 -8.82 8.10 20.76
N LYS A 99 -8.56 8.29 19.47
CA LYS A 99 -8.90 9.51 18.72
C LYS A 99 -10.27 9.40 18.05
N GLU A 100 -11.06 8.38 18.42
CA GLU A 100 -12.43 8.16 17.94
C GLU A 100 -12.50 7.99 16.42
N ALA A 101 -11.53 7.30 15.80
CA ALA A 101 -11.66 6.90 14.42
C ALA A 101 -12.85 5.94 14.27
N ASP A 102 -13.77 6.20 13.34
CA ASP A 102 -14.91 5.32 13.04
C ASP A 102 -14.48 4.08 12.25
N LEU A 103 -13.38 4.21 11.51
CA LEU A 103 -12.83 3.22 10.59
C LEU A 103 -11.33 3.45 10.46
N ILE A 104 -10.54 2.39 10.35
CA ILE A 104 -9.08 2.51 10.20
C ILE A 104 -8.62 1.77 8.93
N VAL A 105 -7.84 2.46 8.10
CA VAL A 105 -7.17 1.87 6.94
C VAL A 105 -5.69 1.61 7.22
N ILE A 106 -5.27 0.36 7.04
CA ILE A 106 -3.87 -0.04 6.94
C ILE A 106 -3.39 0.29 5.53
N PHE A 107 -2.77 1.47 5.39
CA PHE A 107 -2.35 2.05 4.13
C PHE A 107 -1.03 1.42 3.66
N CYS A 108 -1.08 0.14 3.31
CA CYS A 108 0.04 -0.66 2.80
C CYS A 108 -0.48 -1.90 2.05
N THR A 109 0.19 -2.30 0.96
CA THR A 109 -0.16 -3.51 0.19
C THR A 109 0.48 -4.79 0.70
N GLY A 110 1.33 -4.69 1.73
CA GLY A 110 1.93 -5.83 2.40
C GLY A 110 0.89 -6.66 3.16
N ASP A 111 1.08 -7.97 3.23
CA ASP A 111 0.24 -8.84 4.06
C ASP A 111 0.48 -8.59 5.55
N PHE A 112 -0.56 -8.28 6.30
CA PHE A 112 -0.52 -8.18 7.76
C PHE A 112 -1.39 -9.27 8.40
N PRO A 113 -1.08 -9.68 9.64
CA PRO A 113 -2.01 -10.49 10.41
C PRO A 113 -3.30 -9.71 10.67
N GLU A 114 -4.31 -10.42 11.18
CA GLU A 114 -5.44 -9.75 11.80
C GLU A 114 -4.98 -9.04 13.07
N PHE A 115 -5.43 -7.81 13.22
CA PHE A 115 -5.15 -6.99 14.39
C PHE A 115 -6.38 -6.96 15.27
N ASP A 116 -6.17 -6.82 16.57
CA ASP A 116 -7.26 -6.55 17.50
C ASP A 116 -7.76 -5.11 17.27
N ALA A 117 -9.05 -4.92 17.11
CA ALA A 117 -9.64 -3.61 16.90
C ALA A 117 -11.10 -3.57 17.36
N LYS A 118 -11.53 -2.40 17.78
CA LYS A 118 -12.90 -2.05 18.18
C LYS A 118 -13.69 -1.42 17.04
N VAL A 119 -13.00 -0.99 15.98
CA VAL A 119 -13.57 -0.38 14.78
C VAL A 119 -13.11 -1.15 13.53
N PRO A 120 -13.85 -1.09 12.41
CA PRO A 120 -13.50 -1.89 11.26
C PRO A 120 -12.12 -1.52 10.70
N LEU A 121 -11.39 -2.54 10.25
CA LEU A 121 -10.07 -2.39 9.65
C LEU A 121 -10.13 -2.68 8.15
N ILE A 122 -9.68 -1.72 7.34
CA ILE A 122 -9.47 -1.90 5.90
C ILE A 122 -8.00 -2.19 5.66
N TYR A 123 -7.71 -3.34 5.06
CA TYR A 123 -6.36 -3.69 4.64
C TYR A 123 -6.22 -3.41 3.15
N ALA A 124 -5.43 -2.41 2.76
CA ALA A 124 -5.27 -2.05 1.35
C ALA A 124 -4.79 -3.22 0.47
N GLY A 125 -3.90 -4.05 1.01
CA GLY A 125 -3.49 -5.30 0.36
C GLY A 125 -4.63 -6.30 0.13
N ARG A 126 -5.58 -6.41 1.06
CA ARG A 126 -6.76 -7.31 0.92
C ARG A 126 -7.77 -6.73 -0.08
N VAL A 127 -8.01 -5.41 -0.07
CA VAL A 127 -8.86 -4.74 -1.06
C VAL A 127 -8.34 -5.00 -2.48
N LEU A 128 -7.02 -4.85 -2.70
CA LEU A 128 -6.42 -5.14 -3.99
C LEU A 128 -6.57 -6.61 -4.41
N LYS A 129 -6.34 -7.56 -3.49
CA LYS A 129 -6.56 -8.99 -3.75
C LYS A 129 -8.03 -9.30 -4.09
N GLY A 130 -8.97 -8.70 -3.36
CA GLY A 130 -10.40 -8.86 -3.61
C GLY A 130 -10.83 -8.34 -4.98
N LEU A 131 -10.33 -7.18 -5.41
CA LEU A 131 -10.57 -6.69 -6.77
C LEU A 131 -10.00 -7.67 -7.83
N LEU A 132 -8.76 -8.11 -7.64
CA LEU A 132 -8.06 -8.92 -8.62
C LEU A 132 -8.54 -10.37 -8.66
N SER A 133 -9.17 -10.88 -7.59
CA SER A 133 -9.79 -12.20 -7.60
C SER A 133 -10.97 -12.31 -8.58
N GLY A 134 -11.63 -11.18 -8.85
CA GLY A 134 -12.68 -11.05 -9.85
C GLY A 134 -12.17 -10.99 -11.30
N LEU A 135 -10.87 -10.83 -11.51
CA LEU A 135 -10.27 -10.81 -12.85
C LEU A 135 -9.71 -12.19 -13.21
N LYS A 136 -10.39 -12.91 -14.11
CA LYS A 136 -9.94 -14.20 -14.64
C LYS A 136 -9.45 -14.04 -16.09
N CYS A 137 -8.17 -14.32 -16.31
CA CYS A 137 -7.54 -14.14 -17.61
C CYS A 137 -6.33 -15.09 -17.76
N LYS A 138 -6.02 -15.51 -18.99
CA LYS A 138 -4.86 -16.35 -19.33
C LYS A 138 -3.63 -15.54 -19.77
N GLN A 139 -3.82 -14.25 -19.98
CA GLN A 139 -2.80 -13.32 -20.44
C GLN A 139 -1.71 -13.10 -19.39
N ASP A 140 -0.51 -12.75 -19.86
CA ASP A 140 0.61 -12.38 -19.01
C ASP A 140 0.30 -11.08 -18.25
N ILE A 141 0.51 -11.11 -16.94
CA ILE A 141 0.27 -9.97 -16.04
C ILE A 141 1.59 -9.38 -15.57
N GLY A 142 1.76 -8.08 -15.81
CA GLY A 142 2.85 -7.29 -15.28
C GLY A 142 2.61 -6.94 -13.82
N ILE A 143 3.57 -7.22 -12.93
CA ILE A 143 3.56 -6.75 -11.54
C ILE A 143 4.75 -5.83 -11.34
N LEU A 144 4.49 -4.60 -10.89
CA LEU A 144 5.52 -3.67 -10.47
C LEU A 144 5.61 -3.65 -8.95
N VAL A 145 6.79 -4.01 -8.44
CA VAL A 145 7.13 -3.95 -7.00
C VAL A 145 8.16 -2.85 -6.72
N PRO A 146 8.25 -2.32 -5.50
CA PRO A 146 9.15 -1.21 -5.25
C PRO A 146 10.62 -1.64 -5.14
N LEU A 147 10.90 -2.87 -4.72
CA LEU A 147 12.27 -3.40 -4.56
C LEU A 147 12.47 -4.73 -5.29
N ARG A 148 13.66 -4.94 -5.84
CA ARG A 148 14.06 -6.21 -6.49
C ARG A 148 13.87 -7.42 -5.55
N GLN A 149 14.18 -7.24 -4.27
CA GLN A 149 14.07 -8.28 -3.25
C GLN A 149 12.61 -8.72 -2.98
N GLN A 150 11.62 -7.97 -3.48
CA GLN A 150 10.21 -8.32 -3.31
C GLN A 150 9.63 -9.11 -4.49
N ILE A 151 10.44 -9.43 -5.51
CA ILE A 151 9.98 -10.18 -6.68
C ILE A 151 9.44 -11.56 -6.29
N ASP A 152 10.16 -12.31 -5.46
CA ASP A 152 9.73 -13.66 -5.07
C ASP A 152 8.49 -13.63 -4.16
N TYR A 153 8.43 -12.65 -3.26
CA TYR A 153 7.26 -12.40 -2.43
C TYR A 153 6.03 -12.09 -3.29
N ALA A 154 6.17 -11.19 -4.28
CA ALA A 154 5.10 -10.86 -5.20
C ALA A 154 4.70 -12.04 -6.10
N ARG A 155 5.66 -12.85 -6.55
CA ARG A 155 5.37 -14.07 -7.31
C ARG A 155 4.49 -15.02 -6.52
N LYS A 156 4.83 -15.27 -5.25
CA LYS A 156 4.00 -16.09 -4.36
C LYS A 156 2.61 -15.48 -4.15
N LYS A 157 2.56 -14.18 -3.85
CA LYS A 157 1.31 -13.45 -3.56
C LYS A 157 0.35 -13.43 -4.76
N TRP A 158 0.85 -13.22 -5.97
CA TRP A 158 0.02 -13.03 -7.16
C TRP A 158 -0.16 -14.31 -7.99
N GLY A 159 0.70 -15.32 -7.81
CA GLY A 159 0.57 -16.62 -8.45
C GLY A 159 -0.69 -17.39 -8.04
N GLU A 160 -1.32 -17.00 -6.93
CA GLU A 160 -2.64 -17.51 -6.51
C GLU A 160 -3.78 -17.04 -7.43
N PHE A 161 -3.57 -15.95 -8.19
CA PHE A 161 -4.60 -15.32 -9.03
C PHE A 161 -4.33 -15.46 -10.53
N PHE A 162 -3.06 -15.46 -10.92
CA PHE A 162 -2.62 -15.44 -12.32
C PHE A 162 -1.49 -16.43 -12.56
N GLU A 163 -1.55 -17.15 -13.67
CA GLU A 163 -0.55 -18.16 -14.03
C GLU A 163 0.77 -17.54 -14.50
N ASN A 164 0.69 -16.54 -15.39
CA ASN A 164 1.86 -15.96 -16.05
C ASN A 164 2.15 -14.55 -15.53
N LEU A 165 3.23 -14.42 -14.76
CA LEU A 165 3.64 -13.15 -14.15
C LEU A 165 4.96 -12.62 -14.72
N LYS A 166 4.96 -11.36 -15.15
CA LYS A 166 6.17 -10.58 -15.46
C LYS A 166 6.38 -9.59 -14.32
N ILE A 167 7.38 -9.81 -13.48
CA ILE A 167 7.58 -8.98 -12.28
C ILE A 167 8.82 -8.13 -12.47
N LEU A 168 8.65 -6.81 -12.46
CA LEU A 168 9.71 -5.81 -12.54
C LEU A 168 9.71 -4.95 -11.27
N HIS A 169 10.78 -4.15 -11.09
CA HIS A 169 10.87 -3.25 -9.94
C HIS A 169 11.23 -1.82 -10.33
N ALA A 170 10.65 -0.86 -9.59
CA ALA A 170 11.04 0.55 -9.56
C ALA A 170 10.55 1.15 -8.24
N SER A 171 11.40 1.83 -7.49
CA SER A 171 11.00 2.42 -6.22
C SER A 171 10.07 3.61 -6.45
N PRO A 172 8.93 3.71 -5.74
CA PRO A 172 8.07 4.90 -5.81
C PRO A 172 8.76 6.16 -5.27
N TYR A 173 9.85 6.00 -4.50
CA TYR A 173 10.48 7.09 -3.76
C TYR A 173 11.82 7.53 -4.36
N THR A 174 12.58 6.59 -4.93
CA THR A 174 13.95 6.86 -5.42
C THR A 174 14.11 6.70 -6.93
N SER A 175 13.19 6.01 -7.61
CA SER A 175 13.26 5.88 -9.08
C SER A 175 12.76 7.15 -9.78
N THR A 176 13.47 7.51 -10.85
CA THR A 176 13.19 8.68 -11.67
C THR A 176 12.08 8.39 -12.69
N LYS A 177 11.54 9.44 -13.32
CA LYS A 177 10.61 9.30 -14.45
C LYS A 177 11.21 8.45 -15.58
N SER A 178 12.52 8.55 -15.82
CA SER A 178 13.22 7.74 -16.83
C SER A 178 13.18 6.25 -16.49
N ASP A 179 13.39 5.89 -15.22
CA ASP A 179 13.32 4.50 -14.76
C ASP A 179 11.93 3.90 -14.99
N PHE A 180 10.87 4.66 -14.69
CA PHE A 180 9.49 4.23 -14.97
C PHE A 180 9.22 4.07 -16.47
N ARG A 181 9.76 4.93 -17.33
CA ARG A 181 9.66 4.76 -18.80
C ARG A 181 10.35 3.48 -19.26
N ILE A 182 11.52 3.17 -18.73
CA ILE A 182 12.26 1.93 -19.04
C ILE A 182 11.44 0.71 -18.60
N VAL A 183 10.89 0.73 -17.38
CA VAL A 183 10.03 -0.35 -16.88
C VAL A 183 8.76 -0.52 -17.72
N ALA A 184 8.13 0.57 -18.14
CA ALA A 184 6.95 0.55 -19.01
C ALA A 184 7.24 -0.16 -20.34
N LYS A 185 8.35 0.19 -20.99
CA LYS A 185 8.78 -0.44 -22.24
C LYS A 185 9.07 -1.93 -22.05
N LYS A 186 9.74 -2.31 -20.96
CA LYS A 186 9.99 -3.71 -20.62
C LYS A 186 8.69 -4.51 -20.41
N PHE A 187 7.67 -3.91 -19.79
CA PHE A 187 6.36 -4.57 -19.69
C PHE A 187 5.74 -4.80 -21.07
N LYS A 188 5.77 -3.80 -21.95
CA LYS A 188 5.28 -3.92 -23.34
C LYS A 188 6.00 -5.03 -24.10
N GLU A 189 7.33 -5.06 -24.06
CA GLU A 189 8.19 -6.06 -24.71
C GLU A 189 7.98 -7.47 -24.13
N SER A 190 7.63 -7.57 -22.84
CA SER A 190 7.40 -8.85 -22.17
C SER A 190 6.12 -9.58 -22.60
N GLY A 191 5.25 -8.94 -23.39
CA GLY A 191 3.95 -9.49 -23.80
C GLY A 191 2.83 -9.33 -22.78
N ALA A 192 3.08 -8.66 -21.65
CA ALA A 192 2.07 -8.39 -20.63
C ALA A 192 0.88 -7.61 -21.21
N LYS A 193 -0.33 -7.90 -20.72
CA LYS A 193 -1.58 -7.25 -21.18
C LYS A 193 -2.22 -6.32 -20.15
N LEU A 194 -1.69 -6.32 -18.93
CA LEU A 194 -2.11 -5.49 -17.81
C LEU A 194 -0.91 -5.30 -16.88
N VAL A 195 -0.79 -4.13 -16.25
CA VAL A 195 0.21 -3.89 -15.20
C VAL A 195 -0.48 -3.58 -13.87
N ILE A 196 -0.03 -4.23 -12.81
CA ILE A 196 -0.47 -3.99 -11.43
C ILE A 196 0.70 -3.35 -10.66
N MET A 197 0.46 -2.17 -10.09
CA MET A 197 1.43 -1.47 -9.23
C MET A 197 1.21 -1.88 -7.77
N ASP A 198 1.96 -2.87 -7.29
CA ASP A 198 1.83 -3.47 -5.95
C ASP A 198 2.61 -2.68 -4.88
N CYS A 199 2.33 -1.39 -4.78
CA CYS A 199 2.73 -0.56 -3.66
C CYS A 199 1.82 0.66 -3.54
N ILE A 200 1.36 0.94 -2.33
CA ILE A 200 0.57 2.14 -2.07
C ILE A 200 1.38 3.43 -2.24
N GLY A 201 2.72 3.32 -2.26
CA GLY A 201 3.62 4.45 -2.43
C GLY A 201 3.62 5.06 -3.83
N TYR A 202 3.15 4.34 -4.84
CA TYR A 202 3.13 4.84 -6.22
C TYR A 202 2.13 5.97 -6.42
N THR A 203 2.56 7.02 -7.13
CA THR A 203 1.74 8.20 -7.42
C THR A 203 0.93 8.05 -8.71
N SER A 204 -0.09 8.91 -8.88
CA SER A 204 -0.85 9.00 -10.13
C SER A 204 0.03 9.38 -11.33
N GLU A 205 1.06 10.19 -11.12
CA GLU A 205 2.04 10.52 -12.17
C GLU A 205 2.82 9.28 -12.63
N GLN A 206 3.33 8.47 -11.69
CA GLN A 206 4.04 7.23 -12.02
C GLN A 206 3.14 6.22 -12.75
N LYS A 207 1.88 6.13 -12.35
CA LYS A 207 0.85 5.33 -13.05
C LYS A 207 0.65 5.82 -14.48
N ASN A 208 0.56 7.13 -14.69
CA ASN A 208 0.36 7.72 -16.02
C ASN A 208 1.56 7.46 -16.93
N ILE A 209 2.79 7.59 -16.42
CA ILE A 209 4.00 7.23 -17.17
C ILE A 209 3.97 5.74 -17.57
N LEU A 210 3.63 4.83 -16.66
CA LEU A 210 3.52 3.42 -17.05
C LEU A 210 2.48 3.22 -18.15
N LYS A 211 1.29 3.82 -18.02
CA LYS A 211 0.21 3.70 -19.00
C LYS A 211 0.64 4.22 -20.38
N GLU A 212 1.20 5.43 -20.43
CA GLU A 212 1.63 6.09 -21.67
C GLU A 212 2.71 5.30 -22.42
N TYR A 213 3.75 4.85 -21.70
CA TYR A 213 4.93 4.24 -22.35
C TYR A 213 4.82 2.73 -22.54
N SER A 214 3.90 2.06 -21.84
CA SER A 214 3.61 0.64 -22.09
C SER A 214 2.45 0.42 -23.06
N ASP A 215 1.55 1.40 -23.21
CA ASP A 215 0.28 1.26 -23.93
C ASP A 215 -0.60 0.12 -23.35
N LEU A 216 -0.48 -0.09 -22.03
CA LEU A 216 -1.21 -1.13 -21.29
C LEU A 216 -2.16 -0.50 -20.26
N PRO A 217 -3.28 -1.17 -19.92
CA PRO A 217 -4.05 -0.82 -18.74
C PRO A 217 -3.19 -1.00 -17.46
N VAL A 218 -3.32 -0.05 -16.54
CA VAL A 218 -2.56 -0.03 -15.27
C VAL A 218 -3.49 0.07 -14.08
N ILE A 219 -3.45 -0.93 -13.18
CA ILE A 219 -4.14 -0.94 -11.89
C ILE A 219 -3.16 -0.47 -10.82
N SER A 220 -3.47 0.66 -10.18
CA SER A 220 -2.72 1.15 -9.03
C SER A 220 -3.41 0.75 -7.74
N SER A 221 -2.67 0.12 -6.84
CA SER A 221 -3.16 -0.20 -5.50
C SER A 221 -3.70 1.02 -4.74
N ARG A 222 -3.07 2.19 -4.91
CA ARG A 222 -3.54 3.44 -4.31
C ARG A 222 -4.88 3.88 -4.89
N SER A 223 -5.01 3.92 -6.22
CA SER A 223 -6.27 4.30 -6.88
C SER A 223 -7.41 3.34 -6.53
N VAL A 224 -7.13 2.04 -6.44
CA VAL A 224 -8.12 1.03 -6.07
C VAL A 224 -8.62 1.25 -4.64
N LEU A 225 -7.70 1.47 -3.70
CA LEU A 225 -8.06 1.75 -2.32
C LEU A 225 -8.91 3.02 -2.21
N ILE A 226 -8.54 4.09 -2.91
CA ILE A 226 -9.30 5.34 -2.91
C ILE A 226 -10.73 5.12 -3.40
N ARG A 227 -10.91 4.38 -4.51
CA ARG A 227 -12.25 4.05 -5.03
C ARG A 227 -13.08 3.23 -4.06
N PHE A 228 -12.45 2.26 -3.39
CA PHE A 228 -13.11 1.46 -2.36
C PHE A 228 -13.52 2.30 -1.14
N LEU A 229 -12.66 3.23 -0.72
CA LEU A 229 -12.98 4.14 0.38
C LEU A 229 -14.11 5.10 0.01
N ASN A 230 -14.15 5.61 -1.21
CA ASN A 230 -15.26 6.43 -1.68
C ASN A 230 -16.59 5.68 -1.63
N GLU A 231 -16.65 4.48 -2.20
CA GLU A 231 -17.85 3.66 -2.18
C GLU A 231 -18.40 3.41 -0.76
N LEU A 232 -17.50 3.36 0.24
CA LEU A 232 -17.88 3.13 1.63
C LEU A 232 -18.25 4.40 2.40
N LEU A 233 -17.73 5.56 1.98
CA LEU A 233 -17.84 6.84 2.69
C LEU A 233 -18.82 7.82 2.03
N GLU A 234 -19.25 7.54 0.79
CA GLU A 234 -20.38 8.19 0.11
C GLU A 234 -21.72 7.92 0.83
#